data_AF-A0A2M7YYQ9-F1
#
_entry.id   AF-A0A2M7YYQ9-F1
#
_cell.length_a   1.000
_cell.length_b   1.000
_cell.length_c   1.000
_cell.angle_alpha   90.00
_cell.angle_beta   90.00
_cell.angle_gamma   90.00
#
_symmetry.space_group_name_H-M   'P 1'
#
loop_
_entity.id
_entity.type
_entity.pdbx_description
1 polymer ?
#
loop_
_entity_poly.entity_id
_entity_poly.type
_entity_poly.pdbx_seq_one_letter_code
_entity_poly.pdbx_strand_id
1 'polypeptide(L)'
;MGSANRLFIFFAVIAIGAVVSGQAIFSRMPLDQSFLTARFSTPTSGQVTAGSEDSVIPLERLAGVWVARVELNDLHEARLIVDTGATFTTISENLAFDAGIQSDSANSRVNLFTAGGKVQAKLGVARRIRVGNTGRDDVRVVVHTIPNLPDGIDGLLGLSFFDRFLVRLDHSNQQLHLSPRT
;
A
#
# COMPACT_ATOMS: atom_id res chain seq x y z
N MET A 1 -5.74 13.13 -39.52
CA MET A 1 -6.25 13.66 -38.24
C MET A 1 -7.18 12.59 -37.68
N GLY A 2 -6.85 11.69 -36.75
CA GLY A 2 -5.86 11.72 -35.67
C GLY A 2 -6.58 11.60 -34.33
N SER A 3 -7.27 10.49 -34.06
CA SER A 3 -7.71 10.15 -32.69
C SER A 3 -7.13 8.80 -32.29
N ALA A 4 -6.02 8.83 -31.56
CA ALA A 4 -5.45 7.65 -30.94
C ALA A 4 -6.29 7.27 -29.73
N ASN A 5 -6.87 6.07 -29.77
CA ASN A 5 -7.45 5.41 -28.60
C ASN A 5 -6.35 5.22 -27.55
N ARG A 6 -6.41 5.96 -26.45
CA ARG A 6 -5.54 5.72 -25.29
C ARG A 6 -6.18 4.63 -24.42
N LEU A 7 -5.81 3.40 -24.72
CA LEU A 7 -6.08 2.25 -23.87
C LEU A 7 -5.18 2.34 -22.64
N PHE A 8 -5.74 2.78 -21.51
CA PHE A 8 -5.03 2.77 -20.22
C PHE A 8 -5.08 1.34 -19.64
N ILE A 9 -4.00 0.59 -19.85
CA ILE A 9 -3.80 -0.70 -19.18
C ILE A 9 -3.05 -0.42 -17.87
N PHE A 10 -3.73 -0.58 -16.73
CA PHE A 10 -3.09 -0.56 -15.42
C PHE A 10 -2.59 -1.96 -15.07
N PHE A 11 -1.27 -2.17 -15.08
CA PHE A 11 -0.64 -3.30 -14.41
C PHE A 11 0.37 -2.79 -13.38
N ALA A 12 0.03 -2.93 -12.11
CA ALA A 12 1.00 -2.92 -11.02
C ALA A 12 0.59 -4.00 -10.02
N VAL A 13 0.96 -5.25 -10.34
CA VAL A 13 0.95 -6.34 -9.36
C VAL A 13 2.41 -6.54 -8.97
N ILE A 14 2.87 -5.88 -7.91
CA ILE A 14 4.14 -6.24 -7.28
C ILE A 14 3.83 -7.32 -6.25
N ALA A 15 3.96 -8.57 -6.69
CA ALA A 15 3.97 -9.72 -5.82
C ALA A 15 5.28 -9.73 -5.02
N ILE A 16 5.32 -9.09 -3.85
CA ILE A 16 6.36 -9.41 -2.87
C ILE A 16 5.96 -10.72 -2.20
N GLY A 17 6.47 -11.81 -2.78
CA GLY A 17 6.31 -13.15 -2.22
C GLY A 17 6.15 -14.26 -3.25
N ALA A 18 7.15 -14.45 -4.12
CA ALA A 18 7.58 -15.77 -4.60
C ALA A 18 8.84 -15.63 -5.47
N VAL A 19 9.99 -16.02 -4.94
CA VAL A 19 11.11 -16.46 -5.78
C VAL A 19 10.71 -17.81 -6.37
N VAL A 20 10.02 -17.81 -7.53
CA VAL A 20 9.97 -18.96 -8.44
C VAL A 20 9.90 -18.41 -9.88
N SER A 21 11.04 -18.42 -10.56
CA SER A 21 11.21 -18.40 -12.03
C SER A 21 10.13 -17.66 -12.85
N GLY A 22 10.34 -16.35 -13.00
CA GLY A 22 9.59 -15.53 -13.94
C GLY A 22 9.76 -16.02 -15.37
N GLN A 23 8.67 -16.52 -15.96
CA GLN A 23 8.28 -16.44 -17.39
C GLN A 23 7.00 -17.29 -17.64
N ALA A 24 6.62 -18.23 -16.76
CA ALA A 24 5.59 -19.23 -17.07
C ALA A 24 4.24 -19.09 -16.33
N ILE A 25 4.12 -18.21 -15.33
CA ILE A 25 2.90 -18.15 -14.49
C ILE A 25 1.86 -17.17 -15.05
N PHE A 26 2.27 -16.07 -15.70
CA PHE A 26 1.35 -15.05 -16.21
C PHE A 26 0.49 -15.48 -17.41
N SER A 27 0.97 -16.43 -18.22
CA SER A 27 0.26 -16.89 -19.43
C SER A 27 -0.84 -17.91 -19.17
N ARG A 28 -1.04 -18.33 -17.92
CA ARG A 28 -2.07 -19.32 -17.53
C ARG A 28 -3.08 -18.81 -16.52
N MET A 29 -3.03 -17.53 -16.14
CA MET A 29 -4.04 -16.95 -15.26
C MET A 29 -5.30 -16.73 -16.09
N PRO A 30 -6.40 -17.48 -15.85
CA PRO A 30 -7.66 -17.15 -16.47
C PRO A 30 -8.07 -15.83 -15.81
N LEU A 31 -8.12 -14.75 -16.58
CA LEU A 31 -8.78 -13.52 -16.16
C LEU A 31 -10.29 -13.80 -16.15
N ASP A 32 -10.73 -14.64 -15.22
CA ASP A 32 -12.14 -14.90 -15.02
C ASP A 32 -12.75 -13.80 -14.13
N GLN A 33 -14.07 -13.72 -14.17
CA GLN A 33 -14.83 -12.70 -13.47
C GLN A 33 -14.73 -12.83 -11.94
N SER A 34 -14.16 -13.92 -11.40
CA SER A 34 -13.96 -14.11 -9.95
C SER A 34 -13.06 -13.03 -9.37
N PHE A 35 -12.01 -12.63 -10.11
CA PHE A 35 -11.13 -11.53 -9.71
C PHE A 35 -11.82 -10.16 -9.77
N LEU A 36 -12.75 -9.98 -10.70
CA LEU A 36 -13.57 -8.77 -10.80
C LEU A 36 -14.67 -8.72 -9.73
N THR A 37 -15.09 -9.89 -9.23
CA THR A 37 -16.14 -10.05 -8.21
C THR A 37 -15.59 -10.18 -6.80
N ALA A 38 -14.29 -10.43 -6.65
CA ALA A 38 -13.54 -10.07 -5.45
C ALA A 38 -13.61 -8.55 -5.33
N ARG A 39 -14.77 -8.06 -4.87
CA ARG A 39 -15.00 -6.68 -4.54
C ARG A 39 -13.90 -6.35 -3.56
N PHE A 40 -12.88 -5.64 -4.06
CA PHE A 40 -11.99 -4.80 -3.30
C PHE A 40 -12.89 -3.80 -2.60
N SER A 41 -13.57 -4.29 -1.57
CA SER A 41 -14.37 -3.50 -0.67
C SER A 41 -13.32 -2.83 0.16
N THR A 42 -12.65 -1.82 -0.41
CA THR A 42 -11.81 -0.90 0.34
C THR A 42 -12.76 -0.38 1.41
N PRO A 43 -12.61 -0.83 2.66
CA PRO A 43 -13.52 -0.35 3.67
C PRO A 43 -13.09 1.10 3.82
N THR A 44 -13.98 2.03 3.44
CA THR A 44 -13.68 3.47 3.34
C THR A 44 -12.92 3.91 4.58
N SER A 45 -11.60 4.09 4.45
CA SER A 45 -10.76 4.70 5.49
C SER A 45 -11.20 6.15 5.61
N GLY A 46 -11.08 6.73 6.81
CA GLY A 46 -11.74 7.96 7.28
C GLY A 46 -11.53 9.24 6.43
N GLN A 47 -11.74 10.42 7.02
CA GLN A 47 -11.57 11.69 6.31
C GLN A 47 -10.08 12.00 6.07
N VAL A 48 -9.77 12.80 5.05
CA VAL A 48 -8.41 13.36 4.88
C VAL A 48 -8.28 14.47 5.92
N THR A 49 -7.35 14.34 6.87
CA THR A 49 -7.09 15.41 7.83
C THR A 49 -5.59 15.59 8.03
N ALA A 50 -5.17 16.86 7.97
CA ALA A 50 -3.81 17.42 7.99
C ALA A 50 -3.02 17.35 6.66
N GLY A 51 -3.13 18.45 5.90
CA GLY A 51 -2.36 18.78 4.71
C GLY A 51 -3.19 18.71 3.42
N SER A 52 -4.08 19.68 3.18
CA SER A 52 -4.84 19.84 1.92
C SER A 52 -3.96 20.28 0.74
N GLU A 53 -2.67 20.05 0.84
CA GLU A 53 -1.65 20.54 -0.07
C GLU A 53 -1.00 19.36 -0.79
N ASP A 54 -0.60 19.63 -2.03
CA ASP A 54 0.20 18.70 -2.79
C ASP A 54 1.53 18.45 -2.06
N SER A 55 1.91 17.18 -1.94
CA SER A 55 3.16 16.76 -1.33
C SER A 55 4.05 16.14 -2.39
N VAL A 56 5.32 16.58 -2.45
CA VAL A 56 6.37 15.97 -3.25
C VAL A 56 7.33 15.28 -2.30
N ILE A 57 7.30 13.96 -2.30
CA ILE A 57 8.04 13.12 -1.35
C ILE A 57 9.22 12.48 -2.08
N PRO A 58 10.47 12.71 -1.64
CA PRO A 58 11.61 11.99 -2.18
C PRO A 58 11.51 10.51 -1.79
N LEU A 59 11.83 9.63 -2.74
CA LEU A 59 11.81 8.19 -2.56
C LEU A 59 13.22 7.62 -2.51
N GLU A 60 13.43 6.66 -1.60
CA GLU A 60 14.63 5.85 -1.56
C GLU A 60 14.45 4.66 -2.53
N ARG A 61 15.48 4.32 -3.32
CA ARG A 61 15.48 3.11 -4.14
C ARG A 61 16.28 2.02 -3.46
N LEU A 62 15.60 0.99 -2.95
CA LEU A 62 16.22 -0.14 -2.26
C LEU A 62 15.83 -1.44 -2.92
N ALA A 63 16.79 -2.29 -3.30
CA ALA A 63 16.54 -3.60 -3.91
C ALA A 63 15.52 -3.59 -5.09
N GLY A 64 15.47 -2.49 -5.85
CA GLY A 64 14.57 -2.32 -6.99
C GLY A 64 13.16 -1.80 -6.68
N VAL A 65 12.81 -1.61 -5.39
CA VAL A 65 11.54 -1.02 -4.95
C VAL A 65 11.70 0.44 -4.53
N TRP A 66 10.60 1.18 -4.55
CA TRP A 66 10.52 2.55 -4.06
C TRP A 66 10.04 2.56 -2.61
N VAL A 67 10.76 3.28 -1.76
CA VAL A 67 10.51 3.35 -0.33
C VAL A 67 10.25 4.80 0.06
N ALA A 68 9.16 5.02 0.78
CA ALA A 68 8.81 6.30 1.37
C ALA A 68 9.03 6.25 2.89
N ARG A 69 9.52 7.35 3.45
CA ARG A 69 9.44 7.58 4.89
C ARG A 69 8.03 8.01 5.25
N VAL A 70 7.52 7.44 6.32
CA VAL A 70 6.17 7.70 6.81
C VAL A 70 6.23 7.91 8.32
N GLU A 71 5.26 8.62 8.86
CA GLU A 71 5.08 8.78 10.30
C GLU A 71 3.71 8.20 10.68
N LEU A 72 3.68 7.31 11.66
CA LEU A 72 2.45 6.68 12.16
C LEU A 72 2.10 7.23 13.53
N ASN A 73 0.83 7.62 13.67
CA ASN A 73 0.20 8.12 14.88
C ASN A 73 0.94 9.27 15.55
N ASP A 74 1.73 10.05 14.80
CA ASP A 74 2.59 11.11 15.35
C ASP A 74 3.57 10.60 16.44
N LEU A 75 3.92 9.30 16.38
CA LEU A 75 4.70 8.60 17.42
C LEU A 75 5.95 7.92 16.88
N HIS A 76 5.90 7.36 15.67
CA HIS A 76 7.00 6.55 15.13
C HIS A 76 7.20 6.80 13.63
N GLU A 77 8.46 7.00 13.23
CA GLU A 77 8.86 7.04 11.83
C GLU A 77 9.12 5.62 11.31
N ALA A 78 8.73 5.34 10.07
CA ALA A 78 8.93 4.04 9.45
C ALA A 78 9.28 4.19 7.97
N ARG A 79 9.77 3.10 7.37
CA ARG A 79 10.05 3.02 5.94
C ARG A 79 9.13 1.99 5.30
N LEU A 80 8.25 2.45 4.42
CA LEU A 80 7.29 1.59 3.73
C LEU A 80 7.54 1.57 2.23
N ILE A 81 7.38 0.41 1.61
CA ILE A 81 7.39 0.29 0.14
C ILE A 81 6.12 0.93 -0.42
N VAL A 82 6.26 1.76 -1.44
CA VAL A 82 5.11 2.31 -2.17
C VAL A 82 4.49 1.20 -3.03
N ASP A 83 3.31 0.70 -2.63
CA ASP A 83 2.62 -0.40 -3.32
C ASP A 83 1.15 -0.06 -3.62
N THR A 84 0.92 0.51 -4.80
CA THR A 84 -0.43 0.80 -5.30
C THR A 84 -1.25 -0.45 -5.65
N GLY A 85 -0.62 -1.63 -5.68
CA GLY A 85 -1.28 -2.93 -5.88
C GLY A 85 -1.80 -3.56 -4.60
N ALA A 86 -1.35 -3.10 -3.42
CA ALA A 86 -1.82 -3.60 -2.14
C ALA A 86 -3.15 -2.94 -1.74
N THR A 87 -4.18 -3.74 -1.44
CA THR A 87 -5.49 -3.23 -0.98
C THR A 87 -5.39 -2.49 0.36
N PHE A 88 -4.54 -2.96 1.27
CA PHE A 88 -4.30 -2.35 2.57
C PHE A 88 -2.83 -1.98 2.72
N THR A 89 -2.58 -0.84 3.35
CA THR A 89 -1.30 -0.57 4.00
C THR A 89 -1.01 -1.69 4.99
N THR A 90 0.16 -2.31 4.88
CA THR A 90 0.59 -3.43 5.72
C THR A 90 1.78 -2.98 6.54
N ILE A 91 1.75 -3.24 7.84
CA ILE A 91 2.83 -2.89 8.78
C ILE A 91 3.25 -4.13 9.58
N SER A 92 4.53 -4.18 9.97
CA SER A 92 5.06 -5.23 10.84
C SER A 92 4.43 -5.20 12.24
N GLU A 93 4.48 -6.32 12.95
CA GLU A 93 3.99 -6.37 14.34
C GLU A 93 4.76 -5.42 15.26
N ASN A 94 6.08 -5.28 15.06
CA ASN A 94 6.93 -4.37 15.82
C ASN A 94 6.52 -2.91 15.57
N LEU A 95 6.35 -2.53 14.30
CA LEU A 95 5.92 -1.17 13.97
C LEU A 95 4.52 -0.86 14.54
N ALA A 96 3.61 -1.83 14.49
CA ALA A 96 2.29 -1.65 15.09
C ALA A 96 2.39 -1.42 16.61
N PHE A 97 3.26 -2.16 17.30
CA PHE A 97 3.53 -1.95 18.73
C PHE A 97 4.13 -0.56 19.00
N ASP A 98 5.18 -0.18 18.29
CA ASP A 98 5.91 1.09 18.49
C ASP A 98 5.04 2.31 18.16
N ALA A 99 4.14 2.20 17.17
CA ALA A 99 3.20 3.25 16.78
C ALA A 99 1.89 3.24 17.62
N GLY A 100 1.75 2.36 18.61
CA GLY A 100 0.55 2.26 19.44
C GLY A 100 -0.70 1.81 18.68
N ILE A 101 -0.53 1.08 17.58
CA ILE A 101 -1.61 0.54 16.76
C ILE A 101 -1.98 -0.84 17.29
N GLN A 102 -3.12 -0.93 17.95
CA GLN A 102 -3.67 -2.20 18.37
C GLN A 102 -4.40 -2.84 17.18
N SER A 103 -4.11 -4.12 16.93
CA SER A 103 -5.03 -4.92 16.14
C SER A 103 -6.35 -5.01 16.90
N ASP A 104 -7.46 -4.71 16.25
CA ASP A 104 -8.78 -5.03 16.80
C ASP A 104 -8.79 -6.52 17.18
N SER A 105 -9.55 -6.88 18.22
CA SER A 105 -9.56 -8.19 18.91
C SER A 105 -9.30 -9.44 18.03
N ALA A 106 -9.02 -10.60 18.63
CA ALA A 106 -8.80 -11.87 17.90
C ALA A 106 -9.85 -12.23 16.81
N ASN A 107 -11.03 -11.58 16.81
CA ASN A 107 -12.09 -11.70 15.83
C ASN A 107 -11.99 -10.76 14.60
N SER A 108 -11.14 -9.73 14.61
CA SER A 108 -10.95 -8.80 13.48
C SER A 108 -9.85 -9.26 12.54
N ARG A 109 -10.04 -10.47 11.99
CA ARG A 109 -9.15 -11.05 10.99
C ARG A 109 -9.73 -10.86 9.60
N VAL A 110 -8.89 -10.47 8.65
CA VAL A 110 -9.23 -10.39 7.23
C VAL A 110 -8.52 -11.48 6.45
N ASN A 111 -9.21 -12.02 5.44
CA ASN A 111 -8.60 -12.90 4.46
C ASN A 111 -7.99 -12.03 3.36
N LEU A 112 -6.67 -12.01 3.28
CA LEU A 112 -5.93 -11.37 2.21
C LEU A 112 -5.65 -12.41 1.13
N PHE A 113 -5.89 -12.01 -0.12
CA PHE A 113 -5.51 -12.79 -1.29
C PHE A 113 -4.25 -12.15 -1.87
N THR A 114 -3.11 -12.82 -1.70
CA THR A 114 -1.83 -12.37 -2.22
C THR A 114 -1.38 -13.28 -3.36
N ALA A 115 -0.32 -12.90 -4.06
CA ALA A 115 0.28 -13.75 -5.08
C ALA A 115 0.81 -15.09 -4.52
N GLY A 116 1.14 -15.13 -3.22
CA GLY A 116 1.54 -16.35 -2.51
C GLY A 116 0.38 -17.20 -1.98
N GLY A 117 -0.87 -16.78 -2.21
CA GLY A 117 -2.07 -17.47 -1.76
C GLY A 117 -2.84 -16.69 -0.69
N LYS A 118 -3.71 -17.41 0.03
CA LYS A 118 -4.60 -16.82 1.04
C LYS A 118 -3.88 -16.70 2.38
N VAL A 119 -3.83 -15.50 2.94
CA VAL A 119 -3.27 -15.22 4.27
C VAL A 119 -4.37 -14.67 5.18
N GLN A 120 -4.44 -15.13 6.41
CA GLN A 120 -5.30 -14.53 7.42
C GLN A 120 -4.48 -13.55 8.25
N ALA A 121 -4.87 -12.28 8.27
CA ALA A 121 -4.12 -11.24 8.95
C ALA A 121 -5.00 -10.42 9.90
N LYS A 122 -4.36 -9.80 10.90
CA LYS A 122 -5.04 -8.94 11.87
C LYS A 122 -5.27 -7.55 11.27
N LEU A 123 -6.45 -6.98 11.48
CA LEU A 123 -6.76 -5.60 11.10
C LEU A 123 -6.53 -4.67 12.28
N GLY A 124 -5.93 -3.51 12.02
CA GLY A 124 -5.84 -2.39 12.96
C GLY A 124 -6.25 -1.08 12.29
N VAL A 125 -6.30 -0.01 13.08
CA VAL A 125 -6.54 1.35 12.60
C VAL A 125 -5.39 2.23 13.06
N ALA A 126 -4.66 2.79 12.11
CA ALA A 126 -3.76 3.90 12.37
C ALA A 126 -4.60 5.18 12.50
N ARG A 127 -4.56 5.82 13.66
CA ARG A 127 -5.20 7.13 13.89
C ARG A 127 -4.73 8.14 12.86
N ARG A 128 -3.45 8.10 12.50
CA ARG A 128 -2.86 8.96 11.46
C ARG A 128 -1.70 8.29 10.77
N ILE A 129 -1.61 8.44 9.45
CA ILE A 129 -0.39 8.17 8.66
C ILE A 129 -0.03 9.45 7.91
N ARG A 130 1.19 9.95 8.08
CA ARG A 130 1.74 11.11 7.35
C ARG A 130 2.85 10.68 6.41
N VAL A 131 2.87 11.28 5.22
CA VAL A 131 3.88 11.07 4.18
C VAL A 131 4.25 12.43 3.58
N GLY A 132 5.42 12.94 3.95
CA GLY A 132 5.78 14.34 3.67
C GLY A 132 4.81 15.31 4.35
N ASN A 133 4.24 16.24 3.58
CA ASN A 133 3.33 17.26 4.09
C ASN A 133 1.85 16.84 4.15
N THR A 134 1.52 15.66 3.64
CA THR A 134 0.14 15.16 3.59
C THR A 134 -0.08 13.98 4.53
N GLY A 135 -1.34 13.69 4.87
CA GLY A 135 -1.69 12.61 5.76
C GLY A 135 -3.14 12.15 5.64
N ARG A 136 -3.42 11.00 6.23
CA ARG A 136 -4.75 10.38 6.34
C ARG A 136 -5.00 10.02 7.79
N ASP A 137 -6.20 10.31 8.26
CA ASP A 137 -6.68 9.83 9.55
C ASP A 137 -7.50 8.56 9.38
N ASP A 138 -7.57 7.77 10.46
CA ASP A 138 -8.34 6.52 10.56
C ASP A 138 -8.08 5.56 9.39
N VAL A 139 -6.80 5.30 9.12
CA VAL A 139 -6.35 4.41 8.05
C VAL A 139 -6.39 2.97 8.53
N ARG A 140 -7.16 2.13 7.84
CA ARG A 140 -7.11 0.68 8.08
C ARG A 140 -5.77 0.11 7.64
N VAL A 141 -5.16 -0.66 8.53
CA VAL A 141 -3.87 -1.33 8.28
C VAL A 141 -3.98 -2.83 8.55
N VAL A 142 -3.24 -3.60 7.77
CA VAL A 142 -2.97 -5.00 8.08
C VAL A 142 -1.74 -5.06 8.96
N VAL A 143 -1.83 -5.73 10.10
CA VAL A 143 -0.68 -6.02 10.97
C VAL A 143 -0.17 -7.42 10.65
N HIS A 144 0.94 -7.48 9.91
CA HIS A 144 1.57 -8.73 9.45
C HIS A 144 3.03 -8.50 9.05
N THR A 145 3.94 -9.31 9.59
CA THR A 145 5.34 -9.31 9.18
C THR A 145 5.53 -10.05 7.86
N ILE A 146 5.80 -9.31 6.79
CA ILE A 146 6.05 -9.87 5.46
C ILE A 146 7.47 -10.48 5.43
N PRO A 147 7.62 -11.76 5.06
CA PRO A 147 8.94 -12.38 4.98
C PRO A 147 9.75 -11.84 3.79
N ASN A 148 11.07 -11.79 3.96
CA ASN A 148 12.04 -11.41 2.92
C ASN A 148 11.88 -9.98 2.37
N LEU A 149 11.35 -9.05 3.18
CA LEU A 149 11.51 -7.63 2.89
C LEU A 149 12.99 -7.22 3.00
N PRO A 150 13.45 -6.19 2.25
CA PRO A 150 14.77 -5.62 2.47
C PRO A 150 14.96 -5.16 3.91
N ASP A 151 16.19 -5.22 4.42
CA ASP A 151 16.50 -4.84 5.80
C ASP A 151 16.06 -3.40 6.12
N GLY A 152 15.40 -3.25 7.28
CA GLY A 152 14.87 -1.99 7.79
C GLY A 152 13.63 -1.48 7.06
N ILE A 153 12.91 -2.33 6.31
CA ILE A 153 11.62 -1.99 5.71
C ILE A 153 10.50 -2.57 6.57
N ASP A 154 9.56 -1.72 6.95
CA ASP A 154 8.56 -2.02 7.97
C ASP A 154 7.23 -2.48 7.37
N GLY A 155 7.09 -2.45 6.04
CA GLY A 155 5.91 -2.93 5.34
C GLY A 155 5.63 -2.24 4.01
N LEU A 156 4.33 -2.15 3.68
CA LEU A 156 3.80 -1.63 2.41
C LEU A 156 2.85 -0.46 2.68
N LEU A 157 3.00 0.63 1.94
CA LEU A 157 2.05 1.74 1.86
C LEU A 157 1.07 1.43 0.72
N GLY A 158 -0.19 1.18 1.06
CA GLY A 158 -1.19 0.62 0.14
C GLY A 158 -2.40 1.51 -0.11
N LEU A 159 -3.40 0.96 -0.80
CA LEU A 159 -4.61 1.69 -1.22
C LEU A 159 -5.45 2.19 -0.05
N SER A 160 -5.46 1.55 1.11
CA SER A 160 -6.17 2.07 2.28
C SER A 160 -5.66 3.44 2.77
N PHE A 161 -4.43 3.81 2.37
CA PHE A 161 -3.90 5.17 2.48
C PHE A 161 -4.10 5.96 1.18
N PHE A 162 -3.76 5.37 0.02
CA PHE A 162 -3.74 6.08 -1.27
C PHE A 162 -5.11 6.43 -1.86
N ASP A 163 -6.20 5.81 -1.40
CA ASP A 163 -7.54 5.93 -2.00
C ASP A 163 -8.12 7.36 -2.05
N ARG A 164 -7.56 8.28 -1.25
CA ARG A 164 -7.91 9.71 -1.24
C ARG A 164 -6.87 10.61 -1.86
N PHE A 165 -5.95 10.08 -2.65
CA PHE A 165 -4.94 10.87 -3.36
C PHE A 165 -4.99 10.62 -4.87
N LEU A 166 -4.71 11.66 -5.66
CA LEU A 166 -4.09 11.45 -6.95
C LEU A 166 -2.61 11.15 -6.71
N VAL A 167 -2.19 9.96 -7.14
CA VAL A 167 -0.85 9.44 -6.93
C VAL A 167 -0.08 9.52 -8.25
N ARG A 168 1.09 10.16 -8.25
CA ARG A 168 2.02 10.15 -9.38
C ARG A 168 3.41 9.75 -8.92
N LEU A 169 3.94 8.70 -9.54
CA LEU A 169 5.29 8.20 -9.31
C LEU A 169 6.22 8.71 -10.42
N ASP A 170 7.14 9.59 -10.08
CA ASP A 170 8.16 10.14 -10.97
C ASP A 170 9.46 9.34 -10.80
N HIS A 171 9.67 8.36 -11.68
CA HIS A 171 10.85 7.49 -11.63
C HIS A 171 12.15 8.23 -11.94
N SER A 172 12.11 9.24 -12.82
CA SER A 172 13.29 9.99 -13.25
C SER A 172 13.82 10.85 -12.13
N ASN A 173 12.92 11.47 -11.35
CA ASN A 173 13.27 12.35 -10.24
C ASN A 173 13.22 11.64 -8.88
N GLN A 174 12.85 10.36 -8.83
CA GLN A 174 12.71 9.57 -7.60
C GLN A 174 11.72 10.21 -6.62
N GLN A 175 10.55 10.61 -7.12
CA GLN A 175 9.56 11.35 -6.35
C GLN A 175 8.19 10.67 -6.37
N LEU A 176 7.52 10.69 -5.23
CA LEU A 176 6.10 10.43 -5.10
C LEU A 176 5.39 11.77 -4.96
N HIS A 177 4.44 12.04 -5.84
CA HIS A 177 3.55 13.19 -5.73
C HIS A 177 2.19 12.71 -5.25
N LEU A 178 1.70 13.33 -4.18
CA LEU A 178 0.38 13.06 -3.61
C LEU A 178 -0.43 14.35 -3.59
N SER A 179 -1.56 14.34 -4.29
CA SER A 179 -2.54 15.43 -4.28
C SER A 179 -3.85 14.95 -3.65
N PRO A 180 -4.33 15.53 -2.54
CA PRO A 180 -5.59 15.14 -1.92
C PRO A 180 -6.79 15.21 -2.88
N ARG A 181 -7.66 14.20 -2.84
CA ARG A 181 -8.98 14.18 -3.51
C ARG A 181 -10.04 14.54 -2.48
N THR A 182 -10.54 15.77 -2.56
CA THR A 182 -11.70 16.27 -1.80
C THR A 182 -12.96 15.53 -2.20
#